data_AF-A0A9X3MVI3-F1
#
_entry.id   AF-A0A9X3MVI3-F1
#
_cell.length_a   1.000
_cell.length_b   1.000
_cell.length_c   1.000
_cell.angle_alpha   90.00
_cell.angle_beta   90.00
_cell.angle_gamma   90.00
#
_symmetry.space_group_name_H-M   'P 1'
#
loop_
_entity.id
_entity.type
_entity.pdbx_description
1 polymer ?
#
loop_
_entity_poly.entity_id
_entity_poly.type
_entity_poly.pdbx_seq_one_letter_code
_entity_poly.pdbx_strand_id
1 'polypeptide(L)'
;MIHRLPIPTPFRVGPVNAYLVDDDPLTLVDVGPNSGDSLVALESALAEHGRKVEDLERIVITHQHTDHVGLVGVLAERSGADVCALDLFAPVVEDFAGYADRNDELAQALMLRHGIAPEMVTALAAMSRAYRGWGGSAPVTRRLHDGGELEFATRSFQVLHRPGHSPSDTIFFDAASGDLLAGDHLIKAISSNPLIALALGGRSGEPGGERPRALLMYMESLRATAAMDVATVLPGHGEPFGDHAALIAERFEMHERRARKIAGLIAERPRTAHEIAQAIWGNVAVTQAYLTLCEVLGHVDLLAERGEVSEVADEGVVRWMASK
;
A
#
# COMPACT_ATOMS: atom_id res chain seq x y z
N MET A 1 -25.92 -2.89 -2.28
CA MET A 1 -25.36 -1.64 -2.86
C MET A 1 -23.95 -1.45 -2.30
N ILE A 2 -23.11 -0.59 -2.87
CA ILE A 2 -21.80 -0.25 -2.30
C ILE A 2 -21.80 1.23 -1.90
N HIS A 3 -21.51 1.53 -0.64
CA HIS A 3 -21.48 2.87 -0.09
C HIS A 3 -20.06 3.25 0.33
N ARG A 4 -19.60 4.42 -0.11
CA ARG A 4 -18.28 4.96 0.28
C ARG A 4 -18.41 5.72 1.60
N LEU A 5 -17.60 5.35 2.58
CA LEU A 5 -17.53 5.96 3.89
C LEU A 5 -16.15 6.64 4.06
N PRO A 6 -16.05 7.97 3.87
CA PRO A 6 -14.79 8.69 4.03
C PRO A 6 -14.46 8.85 5.53
N ILE A 7 -13.36 8.25 5.97
CA ILE A 7 -12.89 8.22 7.35
C ILE A 7 -11.68 9.16 7.50
N PRO A 8 -11.67 10.08 8.48
CA PRO A 8 -10.56 11.00 8.68
C PRO A 8 -9.29 10.24 9.10
N THR A 9 -8.15 10.70 8.59
CA THR A 9 -6.83 10.20 8.97
C THR A 9 -5.95 11.36 9.48
N PRO A 10 -4.95 11.09 10.32
CA PRO A 10 -3.93 12.08 10.69
C PRO A 10 -2.87 12.26 9.59
N PHE A 11 -3.01 11.57 8.45
CA PHE A 11 -1.98 11.47 7.42
C PHE A 11 -2.16 12.53 6.32
N ARG A 12 -1.06 12.89 5.66
CA ARG A 12 -1.05 13.93 4.62
C ARG A 12 -1.86 13.57 3.37
N VAL A 13 -2.15 12.28 3.16
CA VAL A 13 -2.95 11.78 2.04
C VAL A 13 -4.42 12.20 2.15
N GLY A 14 -4.88 12.53 3.36
CA GLY A 14 -6.27 12.90 3.63
C GLY A 14 -7.12 11.72 4.08
N PRO A 15 -8.45 11.84 4.02
CA PRO A 15 -9.37 10.77 4.43
C PRO A 15 -9.15 9.48 3.63
N VAL A 16 -9.28 8.34 4.31
CA VAL A 16 -9.32 7.01 3.71
C VAL A 16 -10.77 6.60 3.49
N ASN A 17 -11.08 5.88 2.43
CA ASN A 17 -12.40 5.35 2.14
C ASN A 17 -12.50 3.93 2.67
N ALA A 18 -13.41 3.71 3.61
CA ALA A 18 -14.00 2.40 3.83
C ALA A 18 -15.20 2.22 2.89
N TYR A 19 -15.55 0.97 2.57
CA TYR A 19 -16.69 0.67 1.71
C TYR A 19 -17.65 -0.31 2.40
N LEU A 20 -18.89 0.13 2.60
CA LEU A 20 -19.97 -0.73 3.07
C LEU A 20 -20.62 -1.41 1.88
N VAL A 21 -20.47 -2.72 1.78
CA VAL A 21 -21.20 -3.57 0.83
C VAL A 21 -22.49 -3.98 1.52
N ASP A 22 -23.56 -3.24 1.23
CA ASP A 22 -24.90 -3.44 1.75
C ASP A 22 -25.59 -4.58 0.98
N ASP A 23 -25.19 -5.79 1.31
CA ASP A 23 -25.67 -7.09 0.85
C ASP A 23 -25.49 -8.12 1.99
N ASP A 24 -25.93 -9.37 1.83
CA ASP A 24 -25.73 -10.45 2.81
C ASP A 24 -24.52 -11.31 2.42
N PRO A 25 -23.49 -11.47 3.28
CA PRO A 25 -23.37 -10.86 4.60
C PRO A 25 -22.97 -9.39 4.55
N LEU A 26 -23.45 -8.61 5.52
CA LEU A 26 -23.14 -7.18 5.62
C LEU A 26 -21.64 -6.99 5.82
N THR A 27 -20.98 -6.42 4.82
CA THR A 27 -19.52 -6.40 4.76
C THR A 27 -18.98 -5.00 4.75
N LEU A 28 -17.98 -4.75 5.58
CA LEU A 28 -17.15 -3.54 5.53
C LEU A 28 -15.78 -3.87 4.92
N VAL A 29 -15.37 -3.13 3.90
CA VAL A 29 -14.05 -3.23 3.27
C VAL A 29 -13.19 -2.05 3.72
N ASP A 30 -12.08 -2.36 4.39
CA ASP A 30 -11.21 -1.46 5.15
C ASP A 30 -11.92 -0.70 6.29
N VAL A 31 -11.15 -0.22 7.27
CA VAL A 31 -11.75 0.20 8.55
C VAL A 31 -11.29 1.55 9.08
N GLY A 32 -10.32 2.22 8.46
CA GLY A 32 -9.77 3.46 8.99
C GLY A 32 -8.66 3.25 10.04
N PRO A 33 -7.93 4.32 10.40
CA PRO A 33 -6.90 4.26 11.43
C PRO A 33 -7.52 4.13 12.83
N ASN A 34 -6.78 3.51 13.75
CA ASN A 34 -7.18 3.31 15.15
C ASN A 34 -7.16 4.64 15.91
N SER A 35 -8.25 5.40 15.82
CA SER A 35 -8.43 6.65 16.56
C SER A 35 -9.90 6.84 16.94
N GLY A 36 -10.13 7.62 18.01
CA GLY A 36 -11.49 7.98 18.42
C GLY A 36 -12.26 8.74 17.33
N ASP A 37 -11.60 9.66 16.64
CA ASP A 37 -12.21 10.45 15.55
C ASP A 37 -12.62 9.55 14.38
N SER A 38 -11.77 8.59 14.00
CA SER A 38 -12.05 7.63 12.94
C SER A 38 -13.22 6.70 13.30
N LEU A 39 -13.27 6.23 14.55
CA LEU A 39 -14.37 5.38 15.02
C LEU A 39 -15.70 6.12 15.01
N VAL A 40 -15.75 7.35 15.54
CA VAL A 40 -16.96 8.19 15.54
C VAL A 40 -17.42 8.49 14.12
N ALA A 41 -16.50 8.81 13.21
CA ALA A 41 -16.83 9.06 11.82
C ALA A 41 -17.39 7.81 11.12
N LEU A 42 -16.77 6.64 11.34
CA LEU A 42 -17.25 5.37 10.77
C LEU A 42 -18.64 5.02 11.29
N GLU A 43 -18.88 5.12 12.60
CA GLU A 43 -20.20 4.87 13.20
C GLU A 43 -21.27 5.81 12.65
N SER A 44 -20.93 7.09 12.50
CA SER A 44 -21.84 8.08 11.92
C SER A 44 -22.18 7.74 10.47
N ALA A 45 -21.17 7.37 9.68
CA ALA A 45 -21.35 7.00 8.27
C ALA A 45 -22.17 5.70 8.10
N LEU A 46 -21.98 4.70 8.97
CA LEU A 46 -22.82 3.51 9.01
C LEU A 46 -24.28 3.86 9.36
N ALA A 47 -24.48 4.75 10.34
CA ALA A 47 -25.81 5.16 10.79
C ALA A 47 -26.59 5.94 9.71
N GLU A 48 -25.92 6.70 8.86
CA GLU A 48 -26.51 7.35 7.67
C GLU A 48 -27.12 6.33 6.69
N HIS A 49 -26.61 5.10 6.69
CA HIS A 49 -27.14 3.97 5.93
C HIS A 49 -28.02 3.02 6.77
N GLY A 50 -28.42 3.43 7.97
CA GLY A 50 -29.27 2.63 8.85
C GLY A 50 -28.60 1.39 9.42
N ARG A 51 -27.26 1.33 9.41
CA ARG A 51 -26.45 0.23 9.94
C ARG A 51 -25.70 0.66 11.20
N LYS A 52 -25.26 -0.31 11.98
CA LYS A 52 -24.38 -0.15 13.14
C LYS A 52 -23.17 -1.06 13.00
N VAL A 53 -22.14 -0.82 13.80
CA VAL A 53 -20.97 -1.71 13.87
C VAL A 53 -21.41 -3.13 14.21
N GLU A 54 -22.34 -3.28 15.15
CA GLU A 54 -22.85 -4.57 15.61
C GLU A 54 -23.68 -5.33 14.55
N ASP A 55 -24.06 -4.67 13.45
CA ASP A 55 -24.75 -5.33 12.33
C ASP A 55 -23.76 -5.94 11.32
N LEU A 56 -22.45 -5.61 11.41
CA LEU A 56 -21.44 -6.13 10.50
C LEU A 56 -21.27 -7.63 10.70
N GLU A 57 -21.30 -8.38 9.61
CA GLU A 57 -21.09 -9.83 9.62
C GLU A 57 -19.73 -10.21 9.05
N ARG A 58 -19.12 -9.29 8.27
CA ARG A 58 -17.80 -9.48 7.66
C ARG A 58 -17.01 -8.18 7.59
N ILE A 59 -15.72 -8.26 7.88
CA ILE A 59 -14.75 -7.18 7.69
C ILE A 59 -13.66 -7.69 6.75
N VAL A 60 -13.40 -7.00 5.65
CA VAL A 60 -12.39 -7.38 4.65
C VAL A 60 -11.31 -6.31 4.63
N ILE A 61 -10.05 -6.71 4.74
CA ILE A 61 -8.93 -5.77 4.71
C ILE A 61 -8.15 -5.92 3.40
N THR A 62 -7.98 -4.80 2.69
CA THR A 62 -7.29 -4.78 1.38
C THR A 62 -5.80 -4.97 1.53
N HIS A 63 -5.17 -4.31 2.50
CA HIS A 63 -3.73 -4.34 2.72
C HIS A 63 -3.30 -3.83 4.09
N GLN A 64 -1.99 -3.85 4.34
CA GLN A 64 -1.40 -3.70 5.67
C GLN A 64 -1.21 -2.27 6.19
N HIS A 65 -1.60 -1.24 5.44
CA HIS A 65 -1.39 0.13 5.89
C HIS A 65 -2.35 0.51 7.02
N THR A 66 -1.83 1.35 7.91
CA THR A 66 -2.42 1.68 9.21
C THR A 66 -3.83 2.27 9.12
N ASP A 67 -4.10 3.07 8.09
CA ASP A 67 -5.41 3.62 7.76
C ASP A 67 -6.40 2.61 7.17
N HIS A 68 -5.96 1.40 6.82
CA HIS A 68 -6.84 0.35 6.31
C HIS A 68 -7.11 -0.73 7.36
N VAL A 69 -6.14 -1.03 8.23
CA VAL A 69 -6.23 -2.07 9.27
C VAL A 69 -6.60 -1.55 10.66
N GLY A 70 -6.50 -0.24 10.89
CA GLY A 70 -6.40 0.33 12.23
C GLY A 70 -7.51 -0.08 13.20
N LEU A 71 -8.76 0.06 12.79
CA LEU A 71 -9.91 -0.27 13.65
C LEU A 71 -10.30 -1.76 13.65
N VAL A 72 -9.54 -2.66 13.02
CA VAL A 72 -10.01 -4.03 12.73
C VAL A 72 -10.34 -4.80 14.00
N GLY A 73 -9.48 -4.69 15.03
CA GLY A 73 -9.70 -5.36 16.32
C GLY A 73 -10.93 -4.84 17.05
N VAL A 74 -11.12 -3.51 17.08
CA VAL A 74 -12.25 -2.86 17.75
C VAL A 74 -13.57 -3.26 17.10
N LEU A 75 -13.63 -3.25 15.76
CA LEU A 75 -14.85 -3.58 15.03
C LEU A 75 -15.15 -5.07 15.09
N ALA A 76 -14.15 -5.94 14.95
CA ALA A 76 -14.32 -7.38 15.06
C ALA A 76 -14.82 -7.80 16.46
N GLU A 77 -14.27 -7.23 17.53
CA GLU A 77 -14.71 -7.50 18.90
C GLU A 77 -16.17 -7.11 19.13
N ARG A 78 -16.58 -5.94 18.62
CA ARG A 78 -17.94 -5.41 18.83
C ARG A 78 -19.00 -6.13 18.01
N SER A 79 -18.67 -6.49 16.77
CA SER A 79 -19.60 -7.09 15.81
C SER A 79 -19.65 -8.61 15.88
N GLY A 80 -18.54 -9.25 16.27
CA GLY A 80 -18.37 -10.68 16.07
C GLY A 80 -18.20 -11.07 14.59
N ALA A 81 -17.95 -10.10 13.70
CA ALA A 81 -17.82 -10.30 12.26
C ALA A 81 -16.63 -11.22 11.90
N ASP A 82 -16.77 -11.93 10.78
CA ASP A 82 -15.66 -12.63 10.14
C ASP A 82 -14.61 -11.62 9.65
N VAL A 83 -13.36 -11.76 10.09
CA VAL A 83 -12.24 -10.97 9.58
C VAL A 83 -11.61 -11.70 8.40
N CYS A 84 -11.61 -11.05 7.24
CA CYS A 84 -11.16 -11.58 5.97
C CYS A 84 -9.92 -10.83 5.48
N ALA A 85 -8.91 -11.57 5.07
CA ALA A 85 -7.71 -11.02 4.43
C ALA A 85 -7.12 -12.06 3.47
N LEU A 86 -6.30 -11.63 2.52
CA LEU A 86 -5.50 -12.53 1.69
C LEU A 86 -4.67 -13.47 2.59
N ASP A 87 -4.58 -14.75 2.25
CA ASP A 87 -3.92 -15.77 3.07
C ASP A 87 -2.47 -15.42 3.43
N LEU A 88 -1.73 -14.88 2.44
CA LEU A 88 -0.35 -14.40 2.64
C LEU A 88 -0.27 -13.19 3.59
N PHE A 89 -1.33 -12.38 3.64
CA PHE A 89 -1.43 -11.18 4.47
C PHE A 89 -1.95 -11.49 5.88
N ALA A 90 -2.70 -12.58 6.06
CA ALA A 90 -3.35 -12.90 7.33
C ALA A 90 -2.41 -12.88 8.56
N PRO A 91 -1.17 -13.43 8.52
CA PRO A 91 -0.25 -13.34 9.65
C PRO A 91 0.13 -11.90 10.06
N VAL A 92 0.09 -10.95 9.12
CA VAL A 92 0.36 -9.52 9.39
C VAL A 92 -0.83 -8.86 10.09
N VAL A 93 -2.07 -9.23 9.74
CA VAL A 93 -3.27 -8.74 10.44
C VAL A 93 -3.33 -9.30 11.86
N GLU A 94 -2.93 -10.57 12.04
CA GLU A 94 -2.90 -11.25 13.33
C GLU A 94 -1.82 -10.68 14.28
N ASP A 95 -0.68 -10.24 13.73
CA ASP A 95 0.43 -9.61 14.48
C ASP A 95 0.97 -8.36 13.75
N PHE A 96 0.16 -7.29 13.73
CA PHE A 96 0.53 -6.05 13.06
C PHE A 96 1.74 -5.40 13.73
N ALA A 97 1.79 -5.39 15.06
CA ALA A 97 2.88 -4.77 15.80
C ALA A 97 4.22 -5.44 15.50
N GLY A 98 4.28 -6.78 15.55
CA GLY A 98 5.50 -7.53 15.24
C GLY A 98 5.91 -7.48 13.77
N TYR A 99 4.96 -7.39 12.82
CA TYR A 99 5.29 -7.10 11.43
C TYR A 99 5.86 -5.68 11.27
N ALA A 100 5.20 -4.68 11.85
CA ALA A 100 5.58 -3.28 11.71
C ALA A 100 6.95 -2.98 12.36
N ASP A 101 7.29 -3.62 13.48
CA ASP A 101 8.62 -3.52 14.08
C ASP A 101 9.72 -4.06 13.16
N ARG A 102 9.52 -5.24 12.56
CA ARG A 102 10.49 -5.80 11.59
C ARG A 102 10.57 -4.99 10.31
N ASN A 103 9.44 -4.43 9.86
CA ASN A 103 9.41 -3.58 8.67
C ASN A 103 10.16 -2.25 8.91
N ASP A 104 10.08 -1.71 10.13
CA ASP A 104 10.88 -0.57 10.57
C ASP A 104 12.38 -0.87 10.58
N GLU A 105 12.78 -2.07 10.99
CA GLU A 105 14.20 -2.50 10.96
C GLU A 105 14.71 -2.57 9.52
N LEU A 106 13.93 -3.15 8.60
CA LEU A 106 14.22 -3.13 7.16
C LEU A 106 14.36 -1.70 6.64
N ALA A 107 13.40 -0.83 6.97
CA ALA A 107 13.41 0.56 6.52
C ALA A 107 14.66 1.29 7.01
N GLN A 108 15.03 1.15 8.29
CA GLN A 108 16.24 1.73 8.86
C GLN A 108 17.51 1.24 8.15
N ALA A 109 17.62 -0.07 7.92
CA ALA A 109 18.76 -0.65 7.21
C ALA A 109 18.88 -0.12 5.78
N LEU A 110 17.77 -0.02 5.05
CA LEU A 110 17.74 0.55 3.70
C LEU A 110 18.11 2.03 3.69
N MET A 111 17.57 2.82 4.62
CA MET A 111 17.89 4.24 4.73
C MET A 111 19.38 4.48 4.94
N LEU A 112 20.00 3.76 5.89
CA LEU A 112 21.45 3.83 6.14
C LEU A 112 22.25 3.39 4.91
N ARG A 113 21.94 2.21 4.35
CA ARG A 113 22.62 1.64 3.18
C ARG A 113 22.57 2.57 1.97
N HIS A 114 21.53 3.39 1.84
CA HIS A 114 21.34 4.28 0.70
C HIS A 114 21.59 5.75 1.00
N GLY A 115 22.36 6.04 2.06
CA GLY A 115 22.99 7.35 2.27
C GLY A 115 22.17 8.35 3.08
N ILE A 116 21.15 7.91 3.82
CA ILE A 116 20.48 8.75 4.81
C ILE A 116 21.29 8.72 6.11
N ALA A 117 21.54 9.89 6.69
CA ALA A 117 22.36 10.04 7.90
C ALA A 117 21.74 9.33 9.12
N PRO A 118 22.55 8.71 10.01
CA PRO A 118 22.05 7.97 11.17
C PRO A 118 21.12 8.75 12.10
N GLU A 119 21.36 10.05 12.28
CA GLU A 119 20.54 10.92 13.13
C GLU A 119 19.14 11.11 12.53
N MET A 120 19.06 11.22 11.20
CA MET A 120 17.80 11.30 10.47
C MET A 120 17.03 9.97 10.56
N VAL A 121 17.74 8.86 10.38
CA VAL A 121 17.15 7.51 10.52
C VAL A 121 16.56 7.34 11.93
N THR A 122 17.29 7.75 12.96
CA THR A 122 16.82 7.69 14.36
C THR A 122 15.56 8.52 14.57
N ALA A 123 15.51 9.75 14.05
CA ALA A 123 14.33 10.61 14.16
C ALA A 123 13.11 10.03 13.43
N LEU A 124 13.30 9.52 12.20
CA LEU A 124 12.23 8.91 11.41
C LEU A 124 11.71 7.61 12.04
N ALA A 125 12.59 6.79 12.63
CA ALA A 125 12.19 5.58 13.35
C ALA A 125 11.32 5.91 14.58
N ALA A 126 11.64 6.97 15.31
CA ALA A 126 10.81 7.44 16.42
C ALA A 126 9.42 7.91 15.95
N MET A 127 9.35 8.60 14.81
CA MET A 127 8.08 9.00 14.19
C MET A 127 7.27 7.78 13.71
N SER A 128 7.90 6.82 13.04
CA SER A 128 7.24 5.57 12.61
C SER A 128 6.64 4.81 13.79
N ARG A 129 7.36 4.75 14.93
CA ARG A 129 6.87 4.16 16.17
C ARG A 129 5.63 4.85 16.73
N ALA A 130 5.57 6.18 16.67
CA ALA A 130 4.34 6.88 17.03
C ALA A 130 3.20 6.52 16.07
N TYR A 131 3.50 6.35 14.77
CA TYR A 131 2.50 6.04 13.73
C TYR A 131 1.89 4.64 13.86
N ARG A 132 2.57 3.69 14.51
CA ARG A 132 1.99 2.36 14.80
C ARG A 132 0.82 2.39 15.76
N GLY A 133 0.68 3.44 16.57
CA GLY A 133 -0.45 3.57 17.50
C GLY A 133 -1.82 3.62 16.80
N TRP A 134 -1.84 3.97 15.51
CA TRP A 134 -3.05 3.94 14.70
C TRP A 134 -3.31 2.58 14.04
N GLY A 135 -2.46 1.57 14.27
CA GLY A 135 -2.64 0.21 13.74
C GLY A 135 -3.60 -0.63 14.55
N GLY A 136 -3.96 -1.78 14.00
CA GLY A 136 -4.88 -2.74 14.61
C GLY A 136 -4.48 -4.17 14.31
N SER A 137 -4.91 -5.09 15.16
CA SER A 137 -4.77 -6.53 14.93
C SER A 137 -6.04 -7.26 15.31
N ALA A 138 -6.31 -8.34 14.59
CA ALA A 138 -7.43 -9.24 14.85
C ALA A 138 -7.10 -10.63 14.31
N PRO A 139 -7.65 -11.72 14.89
CA PRO A 139 -7.60 -13.03 14.29
C PRO A 139 -8.25 -13.01 12.90
N VAL A 140 -7.58 -13.52 11.88
CA VAL A 140 -8.19 -13.68 10.55
C VAL A 140 -8.99 -14.97 10.52
N THR A 141 -10.32 -14.86 10.59
CA THR A 141 -11.22 -16.03 10.63
C THR A 141 -11.47 -16.62 9.24
N ARG A 142 -11.28 -15.83 8.17
CA ARG A 142 -11.41 -16.28 6.79
C ARG A 142 -10.24 -15.83 5.92
N ARG A 143 -9.46 -16.78 5.42
CA ARG A 143 -8.35 -16.52 4.50
C ARG A 143 -8.85 -16.53 3.06
N LEU A 144 -8.50 -15.48 2.31
CA LEU A 144 -8.83 -15.32 0.89
C LEU A 144 -7.63 -15.73 0.03
N HIS A 145 -7.87 -16.10 -1.22
CA HIS A 145 -6.81 -16.51 -2.15
C HIS A 145 -6.91 -15.72 -3.45
N ASP A 146 -5.76 -15.47 -4.08
CA ASP A 146 -5.71 -14.88 -5.42
C ASP A 146 -6.47 -15.76 -6.42
N GLY A 147 -7.31 -15.14 -7.25
CA GLY A 147 -8.23 -15.81 -8.17
C GLY A 147 -9.45 -16.46 -7.49
N GLY A 148 -9.62 -16.29 -6.17
CA GLY A 148 -10.79 -16.75 -5.44
C GLY A 148 -12.00 -15.82 -5.60
N GLU A 149 -13.10 -16.20 -4.96
CA GLU A 149 -14.33 -15.39 -4.93
C GLU A 149 -14.73 -15.03 -3.50
N LEU A 150 -15.21 -13.80 -3.34
CA LEU A 150 -15.87 -13.30 -2.15
C LEU A 150 -17.37 -13.18 -2.44
N GLU A 151 -18.12 -14.17 -1.97
CA GLU A 151 -19.56 -14.31 -2.26
C GLU A 151 -20.44 -13.46 -1.33
N PHE A 152 -21.53 -12.97 -1.92
CA PHE A 152 -22.68 -12.32 -1.29
C PHE A 152 -23.97 -12.88 -1.88
N ALA A 153 -25.13 -12.55 -1.31
CA ALA A 153 -26.43 -13.04 -1.77
C ALA A 153 -26.79 -12.54 -3.18
N THR A 154 -26.41 -11.31 -3.55
CA THR A 154 -26.77 -10.72 -4.85
C THR A 154 -25.59 -10.45 -5.77
N ARG A 155 -24.35 -10.65 -5.31
CA ARG A 155 -23.12 -10.40 -6.08
C ARG A 155 -21.97 -11.30 -5.63
N SER A 156 -20.90 -11.31 -6.39
CA SER A 156 -19.62 -11.86 -5.96
C SER A 156 -18.49 -10.95 -6.43
N PHE A 157 -17.41 -10.89 -5.65
CA PHE A 157 -16.19 -10.22 -6.08
C PHE A 157 -15.10 -11.24 -6.35
N GLN A 158 -14.40 -11.09 -7.47
CA GLN A 158 -13.13 -11.76 -7.69
C GLN A 158 -12.07 -11.14 -6.79
N VAL A 159 -11.35 -11.99 -6.05
CA VAL A 159 -10.23 -11.60 -5.19
C VAL A 159 -8.95 -11.64 -6.01
N LEU A 160 -8.28 -10.51 -6.17
CA LEU A 160 -7.09 -10.39 -7.01
C LEU A 160 -5.93 -9.80 -6.22
N HIS A 161 -4.82 -10.53 -6.12
CA HIS A 161 -3.59 -10.04 -5.51
C HIS A 161 -2.85 -9.12 -6.50
N ARG A 162 -2.58 -7.89 -6.07
CA ARG A 162 -1.99 -6.82 -6.88
C ARG A 162 -0.84 -6.12 -6.15
N PRO A 163 0.20 -6.88 -5.74
CA PRO A 163 1.28 -6.33 -4.94
C PRO A 163 2.03 -5.24 -5.68
N GLY A 164 2.58 -4.29 -4.92
CA GLY A 164 3.41 -3.24 -5.47
C GLY A 164 3.41 -1.99 -4.62
N HIS A 165 2.23 -1.40 -4.39
CA HIS A 165 2.09 -0.29 -3.44
C HIS A 165 2.34 -0.80 -2.02
N SER A 166 1.75 -1.94 -1.69
CA SER A 166 2.12 -2.78 -0.58
C SER A 166 2.27 -4.25 -1.04
N PRO A 167 2.92 -5.13 -0.25
CA PRO A 167 3.03 -6.54 -0.61
C PRO A 167 1.70 -7.30 -0.44
N SER A 168 0.73 -6.75 0.31
CA SER A 168 -0.59 -7.36 0.59
C SER A 168 -1.73 -6.84 -0.27
N ASP A 169 -1.50 -5.84 -1.13
CA ASP A 169 -2.54 -5.20 -1.94
C ASP A 169 -3.45 -6.22 -2.61
N THR A 170 -4.71 -6.21 -2.17
CA THR A 170 -5.76 -7.07 -2.70
C THR A 170 -6.90 -6.20 -3.19
N ILE A 171 -7.29 -6.38 -4.45
CA ILE A 171 -8.42 -5.67 -5.07
C ILE A 171 -9.59 -6.64 -5.25
N PHE A 172 -10.81 -6.11 -5.22
CA PHE A 172 -12.04 -6.90 -5.33
C PHE A 172 -12.87 -6.40 -6.51
N PHE A 173 -13.11 -7.27 -7.50
CA PHE A 173 -13.76 -6.92 -8.76
C PHE A 173 -15.12 -7.60 -8.93
N ASP A 174 -16.16 -6.79 -9.09
CA ASP A 174 -17.51 -7.23 -9.47
C ASP A 174 -17.62 -7.24 -11.00
N ALA A 175 -17.50 -8.41 -11.61
CA ALA A 175 -17.57 -8.52 -13.08
C ALA A 175 -18.96 -8.20 -13.65
N ALA A 176 -20.02 -8.24 -12.83
CA ALA A 176 -21.38 -7.97 -13.29
C ALA A 176 -21.68 -6.46 -13.35
N SER A 177 -21.20 -5.68 -12.36
CA SER A 177 -21.34 -4.22 -12.38
C SER A 177 -20.16 -3.48 -13.00
N GLY A 178 -18.99 -4.11 -13.07
CA GLY A 178 -17.72 -3.47 -13.44
C GLY A 178 -17.12 -2.61 -12.32
N ASP A 179 -17.60 -2.74 -11.08
CA ASP A 179 -17.04 -2.03 -9.93
C ASP A 179 -15.75 -2.70 -9.43
N LEU A 180 -14.73 -1.90 -9.15
CA LEU A 180 -13.46 -2.35 -8.59
C LEU A 180 -13.16 -1.64 -7.27
N LEU A 181 -13.22 -2.36 -6.16
CA LEU A 181 -12.64 -1.92 -4.88
C LEU A 181 -11.12 -2.05 -4.98
N ALA A 182 -10.45 -0.93 -5.23
CA ALA A 182 -9.03 -0.91 -5.55
C ALA A 182 -8.11 -0.67 -4.35
N GLY A 183 -8.66 -0.25 -3.20
CA GLY A 183 -7.83 0.25 -2.10
C GLY A 183 -6.81 1.27 -2.64
N ASP A 184 -5.57 1.14 -2.20
CA ASP A 184 -4.49 2.03 -2.65
C ASP A 184 -3.77 1.55 -3.92
N HIS A 185 -4.24 0.49 -4.58
CA HIS A 185 -3.67 0.04 -5.84
C HIS A 185 -3.76 1.11 -6.94
N LEU A 186 -4.88 1.85 -7.01
CA LEU A 186 -5.11 2.87 -8.03
C LEU A 186 -5.95 4.04 -7.50
N ILE A 187 -5.31 5.20 -7.36
CA ILE A 187 -5.94 6.44 -6.90
C ILE A 187 -5.86 7.50 -8.02
N LYS A 188 -6.95 8.26 -8.22
CA LYS A 188 -7.03 9.24 -9.31
C LYS A 188 -6.08 10.42 -9.12
N ALA A 189 -6.17 11.07 -7.96
CA ALA A 189 -5.53 12.36 -7.70
C ALA A 189 -4.03 12.28 -7.39
N ILE A 190 -3.57 11.12 -6.93
CA ILE A 190 -2.18 10.87 -6.53
C ILE A 190 -1.70 9.53 -7.07
N SER A 191 -0.39 9.38 -7.23
CA SER A 191 0.19 8.07 -7.54
C SER A 191 0.39 7.29 -6.25
N SER A 192 0.07 6.00 -6.29
CA SER A 192 0.40 5.06 -5.22
C SER A 192 1.92 4.87 -5.20
N ASN A 193 2.53 5.04 -4.02
CA ASN A 193 3.97 4.88 -3.87
C ASN A 193 4.30 3.39 -3.71
N PRO A 194 5.19 2.80 -4.51
CA PRO A 194 5.59 1.40 -4.37
C PRO A 194 6.55 1.21 -3.19
N LEU A 195 6.00 1.00 -1.98
CA LEU A 195 6.80 0.91 -0.77
C LEU A 195 7.54 -0.42 -0.69
N ILE A 196 8.82 -0.33 -0.37
CA ILE A 196 9.61 -1.51 -0.07
C ILE A 196 9.26 -1.92 1.36
N ALA A 197 8.66 -3.10 1.49
CA ALA A 197 8.27 -3.67 2.76
C ALA A 197 8.65 -5.16 2.79
N LEU A 198 8.65 -5.77 3.98
CA LEU A 198 8.90 -7.20 4.11
C LEU A 198 7.92 -8.01 3.26
N ALA A 199 8.46 -8.99 2.53
CA ALA A 199 7.64 -9.87 1.73
C ALA A 199 6.71 -10.73 2.60
N LEU A 200 5.56 -11.08 2.04
CA LEU A 200 4.59 -11.96 2.70
C LEU A 200 4.96 -13.43 2.46
N GLY A 201 4.74 -14.29 3.47
CA GLY A 201 4.85 -15.75 3.32
C GLY A 201 6.25 -16.32 3.05
N GLY A 202 7.34 -15.56 3.24
CA GLY A 202 8.70 -16.03 2.93
C GLY A 202 9.84 -15.33 3.68
N ARG A 203 11.07 -15.82 3.47
CA ARG A 203 12.33 -15.36 4.12
C ARG A 203 12.98 -14.15 3.40
N SER A 204 12.34 -13.59 2.38
CA SER A 204 12.84 -12.42 1.66
C SER A 204 12.66 -11.16 2.50
N GLY A 205 13.78 -10.47 2.77
CA GLY A 205 13.86 -9.39 3.75
C GLY A 205 14.58 -9.78 5.05
N GLU A 206 14.96 -11.05 5.23
CA GLU A 206 15.96 -11.44 6.24
C GLU A 206 17.35 -10.84 5.89
N PRO A 207 18.22 -10.58 6.88
CA PRO A 207 19.58 -10.11 6.62
C PRO A 207 20.31 -11.01 5.61
N GLY A 208 20.59 -10.49 4.41
CA GLY A 208 21.26 -11.21 3.32
C GLY A 208 20.36 -11.71 2.17
N GLY A 209 19.03 -11.54 2.25
CA GLY A 209 18.13 -11.77 1.12
C GLY A 209 18.12 -10.62 0.10
N GLU A 210 17.65 -10.89 -1.13
CA GLU A 210 17.41 -9.83 -2.11
C GLU A 210 16.30 -8.87 -1.62
N ARG A 211 16.51 -7.57 -1.83
CA ARG A 211 15.52 -6.53 -1.53
C ARG A 211 14.31 -6.68 -2.47
N PRO A 212 13.07 -6.54 -1.98
CA PRO A 212 11.88 -6.51 -2.83
C PRO A 212 11.94 -5.41 -3.90
N ARG A 213 11.56 -5.74 -5.14
CA ARG A 213 11.50 -4.81 -6.29
C ARG A 213 10.09 -4.25 -6.47
N ALA A 214 9.65 -3.47 -5.48
CA ALA A 214 8.25 -3.03 -5.32
C ALA A 214 7.66 -2.33 -6.57
N LEU A 215 8.44 -1.45 -7.24
CA LEU A 215 7.93 -0.78 -8.45
C LEU A 215 7.72 -1.74 -9.62
N LEU A 216 8.60 -2.73 -9.81
CA LEU A 216 8.44 -3.71 -10.89
C LEU A 216 7.18 -4.54 -10.67
N MET A 217 6.97 -5.02 -9.44
CA MET A 217 5.74 -5.70 -9.02
C MET A 217 4.51 -4.81 -9.24
N TYR A 218 4.59 -3.54 -8.84
CA TYR A 218 3.49 -2.59 -9.04
C TYR A 218 3.16 -2.39 -10.53
N MET A 219 4.17 -2.27 -11.39
CA MET A 219 4.00 -2.13 -12.82
C MET A 219 3.36 -3.38 -13.44
N GLU A 220 3.69 -4.59 -12.97
CA GLU A 220 3.01 -5.82 -13.39
C GLU A 220 1.55 -5.83 -12.96
N SER A 221 1.27 -5.49 -11.71
CA SER A 221 -0.08 -5.35 -11.17
C SER A 221 -0.90 -4.33 -11.96
N LEU A 222 -0.33 -3.16 -12.30
CA LEU A 222 -0.97 -2.15 -13.13
C LEU A 222 -1.27 -2.66 -14.55
N ARG A 223 -0.35 -3.40 -15.19
CA ARG A 223 -0.62 -3.99 -16.52
C ARG A 223 -1.80 -4.96 -16.48
N ALA A 224 -1.84 -5.80 -15.45
CA ALA A 224 -2.91 -6.78 -15.29
C ALA A 224 -4.26 -6.08 -15.00
N THR A 225 -4.26 -5.02 -14.18
CA THR A 225 -5.47 -4.22 -13.91
C THR A 225 -5.94 -3.42 -15.13
N ALA A 226 -5.03 -2.89 -15.96
CA ALA A 226 -5.41 -2.16 -17.18
C ALA A 226 -6.10 -3.02 -18.24
N ALA A 227 -5.96 -4.34 -18.16
CA ALA A 227 -6.61 -5.28 -19.07
C ALA A 227 -8.02 -5.70 -18.60
N MET A 228 -8.46 -5.24 -17.43
CA MET A 228 -9.76 -5.57 -16.86
C MET A 228 -10.87 -4.66 -17.43
N ASP A 229 -12.10 -5.17 -17.47
CA ASP A 229 -13.27 -4.40 -17.89
C ASP A 229 -13.89 -3.64 -16.71
N VAL A 230 -13.14 -2.68 -16.16
CA VAL A 230 -13.57 -1.89 -14.99
C VAL A 230 -14.30 -0.64 -15.45
N ALA A 231 -15.57 -0.55 -15.06
CA ALA A 231 -16.44 0.61 -15.26
C ALA A 231 -16.16 1.71 -14.23
N THR A 232 -16.10 1.34 -12.93
CA THR A 232 -15.89 2.28 -11.83
C THR A 232 -14.83 1.76 -10.88
N VAL A 233 -13.80 2.55 -10.63
CA VAL A 233 -12.82 2.34 -9.57
C VAL A 233 -13.32 3.01 -8.29
N LEU A 234 -13.30 2.25 -7.20
CA LEU A 234 -13.60 2.63 -5.83
C LEU A 234 -12.26 2.64 -5.06
N PRO A 235 -11.54 3.78 -5.01
CA PRO A 235 -10.20 3.86 -4.46
C PRO A 235 -10.17 3.99 -2.93
N GLY A 236 -9.05 3.63 -2.30
CA GLY A 236 -8.79 3.85 -0.88
C GLY A 236 -8.74 5.34 -0.49
N HIS A 237 -8.48 6.24 -1.44
CA HIS A 237 -8.53 7.69 -1.22
C HIS A 237 -9.20 8.44 -2.37
N GLY A 238 -9.98 9.47 -2.03
CA GLY A 238 -10.63 10.37 -2.99
C GLY A 238 -11.95 9.85 -3.55
N GLU A 239 -12.40 10.42 -4.67
CA GLU A 239 -13.68 10.09 -5.30
C GLU A 239 -13.60 8.87 -6.22
N PRO A 240 -14.68 8.07 -6.34
CA PRO A 240 -14.83 7.07 -7.40
C PRO A 240 -14.62 7.65 -8.80
N PHE A 241 -14.11 6.84 -9.73
CA PHE A 241 -13.80 7.31 -11.08
C PHE A 241 -13.81 6.18 -12.13
N GLY A 242 -14.07 6.53 -13.39
CA GLY A 242 -13.94 5.63 -14.56
C GLY A 242 -12.62 5.82 -15.32
N ASP A 243 -12.51 5.23 -16.50
CA ASP A 243 -11.35 5.33 -17.40
C ASP A 243 -10.01 4.89 -16.77
N HIS A 244 -10.06 3.83 -15.97
CA HIS A 244 -8.91 3.29 -15.24
C HIS A 244 -7.70 2.99 -16.14
N ALA A 245 -7.91 2.43 -17.33
CA ALA A 245 -6.84 2.10 -18.27
C ALA A 245 -6.09 3.35 -18.77
N ALA A 246 -6.79 4.48 -18.97
CA ALA A 246 -6.16 5.74 -19.36
C ALA A 246 -5.29 6.29 -18.21
N LEU A 247 -5.81 6.27 -16.98
CA LEU A 247 -5.04 6.67 -15.81
C LEU A 247 -3.77 5.81 -15.64
N ILE A 248 -3.89 4.49 -15.83
CA ILE A 248 -2.76 3.58 -15.74
C ILE A 248 -1.70 3.89 -16.83
N ALA A 249 -2.13 4.19 -18.06
CA ALA A 249 -1.21 4.62 -19.11
C ALA A 249 -0.43 5.89 -18.70
N GLU A 250 -1.10 6.88 -18.10
CA GLU A 250 -0.44 8.07 -17.55
C GLU A 250 0.58 7.72 -16.44
N ARG A 251 0.28 6.72 -15.60
CA ARG A 251 1.22 6.23 -14.57
C ARG A 251 2.46 5.61 -15.19
N PHE A 252 2.32 4.78 -16.24
CA PHE A 252 3.46 4.24 -16.97
C PHE A 252 4.35 5.35 -17.55
N GLU A 253 3.77 6.34 -18.22
CA GLU A 253 4.55 7.45 -18.74
C GLU A 253 5.23 8.27 -17.64
N MET A 254 4.57 8.43 -16.49
CA MET A 254 5.14 9.10 -15.33
C MET A 254 6.40 8.35 -14.83
N HIS A 255 6.34 7.02 -14.71
CA HIS A 255 7.47 6.20 -14.30
C HIS A 255 8.62 6.25 -15.33
N GLU A 256 8.32 6.21 -16.63
CA GLU A 256 9.35 6.36 -17.68
C GLU A 256 10.01 7.75 -17.65
N ARG A 257 9.24 8.82 -17.43
CA ARG A 257 9.82 10.18 -17.25
C ARG A 257 10.72 10.23 -16.02
N ARG A 258 10.32 9.58 -14.93
CA ARG A 258 11.10 9.52 -13.68
C ARG A 258 12.40 8.72 -13.88
N ALA A 259 12.33 7.55 -14.49
CA ALA A 259 13.47 6.70 -14.79
C ALA A 259 14.51 7.45 -15.63
N ARG A 260 14.08 8.13 -16.70
CA ARG A 260 14.99 8.96 -17.52
C ARG A 260 15.66 10.09 -16.73
N LYS A 261 14.92 10.76 -15.84
CA LYS A 261 15.49 11.81 -14.98
C LYS A 261 16.55 11.22 -14.02
N ILE A 262 16.27 10.07 -13.43
CA ILE A 262 17.20 9.37 -12.52
C ILE A 262 18.45 8.89 -13.27
N ALA A 263 18.30 8.28 -14.45
CA ALA A 263 19.41 7.87 -15.30
C ALA A 263 20.30 9.07 -15.68
N GLY A 264 19.69 10.20 -16.06
CA GLY A 264 20.41 11.44 -16.36
C GLY A 264 21.24 11.95 -15.18
N LEU A 265 20.69 11.91 -13.96
CA LEU A 265 21.46 12.20 -12.75
C LEU A 265 22.63 11.21 -12.63
N ILE A 266 22.37 9.90 -12.60
CA ILE A 266 23.40 8.85 -12.44
C ILE A 266 24.53 8.96 -13.47
N ALA A 267 24.24 9.38 -14.71
CA ALA A 267 25.24 9.55 -15.77
C ALA A 267 26.28 10.64 -15.48
N GLU A 268 25.95 11.67 -14.70
CA GLU A 268 26.89 12.74 -14.36
C GLU A 268 27.98 12.27 -13.38
N ARG A 269 27.59 11.44 -12.40
CA ARG A 269 28.46 10.80 -11.41
C ARG A 269 27.69 9.74 -10.64
N PRO A 270 28.38 8.73 -10.06
CA PRO A 270 27.75 7.82 -9.11
C PRO A 270 27.07 8.58 -7.96
N ARG A 271 25.85 8.16 -7.60
CA ARG A 271 25.04 8.77 -6.54
C ARG A 271 24.36 7.72 -5.67
N THR A 272 24.18 8.02 -4.39
CA THR A 272 23.28 7.23 -3.54
C THR A 272 21.82 7.49 -3.93
N ALA A 273 20.91 6.59 -3.53
CA ALA A 273 19.48 6.82 -3.77
C ALA A 273 18.96 8.05 -3.00
N HIS A 274 19.52 8.36 -1.82
CA HIS A 274 19.19 9.59 -1.10
C HIS A 274 19.64 10.86 -1.84
N GLU A 275 20.85 10.89 -2.40
CA GLU A 275 21.32 12.04 -3.20
C GLU A 275 20.43 12.28 -4.44
N ILE A 276 19.98 11.20 -5.09
CA ILE A 276 19.03 11.27 -6.21
C ILE A 276 17.69 11.83 -5.73
N ALA A 277 17.18 11.35 -4.59
CA ALA A 277 15.94 11.83 -4.02
C ALA A 277 16.00 13.34 -3.70
N GLN A 278 17.08 13.80 -3.08
CA GLN A 278 17.31 15.21 -2.79
C GLN A 278 17.37 16.06 -4.07
N ALA A 279 18.01 15.57 -5.13
CA ALA A 279 18.07 16.27 -6.41
C ALA A 279 16.70 16.40 -7.11
N ILE A 280 15.79 15.44 -6.88
CA ILE A 280 14.46 15.44 -7.52
C ILE A 280 13.44 16.22 -6.69
N TRP A 281 13.43 16.05 -5.37
CA TRP A 281 12.34 16.53 -4.49
C TRP A 281 12.80 17.50 -3.38
N GLY A 282 14.09 17.83 -3.28
CA GLY A 282 14.61 18.77 -2.30
C GLY A 282 14.23 18.38 -0.87
N ASN A 283 13.58 19.30 -0.15
CA ASN A 283 13.23 19.11 1.27
C ASN A 283 12.25 17.94 1.52
N VAL A 284 11.46 17.52 0.52
CA VAL A 284 10.57 16.35 0.68
C VAL A 284 11.40 15.06 0.88
N ALA A 285 12.60 14.98 0.31
CA ALA A 285 13.51 13.85 0.54
C ALA A 285 14.04 13.78 1.98
N VAL A 286 13.81 14.82 2.78
CA VAL A 286 14.15 14.87 4.20
C VAL A 286 12.92 14.57 5.05
N THR A 287 11.80 15.24 4.80
CA THR A 287 10.58 15.07 5.61
C THR A 287 9.81 13.79 5.31
N GLN A 288 10.03 13.19 4.15
CA GLN A 288 9.44 11.92 3.69
C GLN A 288 10.54 11.02 3.11
N ALA A 289 11.66 10.92 3.83
CA ALA A 289 12.87 10.27 3.31
C ALA A 289 12.63 8.83 2.86
N TYR A 290 11.85 8.04 3.62
CA TYR A 290 11.58 6.66 3.23
C TYR A 290 10.71 6.52 1.97
N LEU A 291 9.68 7.36 1.83
CA LEU A 291 8.80 7.37 0.65
C LEU A 291 9.59 7.72 -0.63
N THR A 292 10.41 8.76 -0.55
CA THR A 292 11.24 9.19 -1.69
C THR A 292 12.39 8.22 -1.97
N LEU A 293 12.91 7.55 -0.94
CA LEU A 293 13.90 6.48 -1.09
C LEU A 293 13.30 5.29 -1.85
N CYS A 294 12.12 4.80 -1.45
CA CYS A 294 11.44 3.70 -2.15
C CYS A 294 11.17 4.05 -3.61
N GLU A 295 10.72 5.27 -3.87
CA GLU A 295 10.56 5.79 -5.24
C GLU A 295 11.86 5.69 -6.03
N VAL A 296 12.99 6.19 -5.53
CA VAL A 296 14.27 6.08 -6.26
C VAL A 296 14.68 4.62 -6.45
N LEU A 297 14.61 3.82 -5.39
CA LEU A 297 15.02 2.42 -5.41
C LEU A 297 14.22 1.59 -6.43
N GLY A 298 12.92 1.81 -6.54
CA GLY A 298 12.11 1.17 -7.56
C GLY A 298 12.52 1.54 -8.99
N HIS A 299 12.88 2.80 -9.24
CA HIS A 299 13.29 3.23 -10.58
C HIS A 299 14.70 2.79 -10.94
N VAL A 300 15.63 2.71 -9.98
CA VAL A 300 16.95 2.11 -10.25
C VAL A 300 16.86 0.60 -10.47
N ASP A 301 15.90 -0.10 -9.84
CA ASP A 301 15.61 -1.51 -10.18
C ASP A 301 15.16 -1.65 -11.63
N LEU A 302 14.25 -0.77 -12.08
CA LEU A 302 13.80 -0.73 -13.47
C LEU A 302 14.94 -0.47 -14.46
N LEU A 303 15.82 0.47 -14.14
CA LEU A 303 16.99 0.78 -14.97
C LEU A 303 18.02 -0.37 -14.94
N ALA A 304 18.21 -1.02 -13.79
CA ALA A 304 19.12 -2.15 -13.65
C ALA A 304 18.64 -3.39 -14.42
N GLU A 305 17.33 -3.65 -14.43
CA GLU A 305 16.72 -4.72 -15.24
C GLU A 305 16.95 -4.49 -16.75
N ARG A 306 17.01 -3.22 -17.18
CA ARG A 306 17.37 -2.82 -18.54
C ARG A 306 18.89 -2.82 -18.81
N GLY A 307 19.71 -3.07 -17.79
CA GLY A 307 21.16 -3.01 -17.88
C GLY A 307 21.73 -1.58 -17.98
N GLU A 308 20.93 -0.54 -17.71
CA GLU A 308 21.35 0.86 -17.86
C GLU A 308 22.17 1.38 -16.68
N VAL A 309 21.96 0.81 -15.48
CA VAL A 309 22.66 1.19 -14.25
C VAL A 309 23.10 -0.04 -13.47
N SER A 310 24.14 0.10 -12.65
CA SER A 310 24.64 -0.94 -11.75
C SER A 310 24.88 -0.42 -10.35
N GLU A 311 24.69 -1.29 -9.36
CA GLU A 311 25.00 -1.03 -7.96
C GLU A 311 26.52 -1.11 -7.71
N VAL A 312 27.06 -0.14 -6.98
CA VAL A 312 28.43 -0.15 -6.46
C VAL A 312 28.36 0.13 -4.97
N ALA A 313 28.83 -0.83 -4.17
CA ALA A 313 28.97 -0.66 -2.73
C ALA A 313 30.37 -0.14 -2.39
N ASP A 314 30.41 0.90 -1.55
CA ASP A 314 31.63 1.52 -1.04
C ASP A 314 31.44 1.80 0.46
N GLU A 315 32.27 1.18 1.29
CA GLU A 315 32.19 1.27 2.78
C GLU A 315 30.79 1.00 3.37
N GLY A 316 30.01 0.10 2.74
CA GLY A 316 28.65 -0.25 3.18
C GLY A 316 27.55 0.69 2.70
N VAL A 317 27.90 1.77 1.99
CA VAL A 317 26.94 2.66 1.33
C VAL A 317 26.85 2.33 -0.16
N VAL A 318 25.62 2.25 -0.66
CA VAL A 318 25.31 1.92 -2.04
C VAL A 318 25.18 3.18 -2.90
N ARG A 319 25.93 3.18 -4.00
CA ARG A 319 25.81 4.15 -5.08
C ARG A 319 25.42 3.45 -6.38
N TRP A 320 24.69 4.16 -7.23
CA TRP A 320 24.33 3.72 -8.56
C TRP A 320 25.18 4.45 -9.58
N MET A 321 25.68 3.72 -10.58
CA MET A 321 26.43 4.28 -11.71
C MET A 321 25.84 3.79 -13.03
N ALA A 322 26.07 4.55 -14.11
CA ALA A 322 25.70 4.10 -15.44
C ALA A 322 26.52 2.87 -15.83
N SER A 323 25.87 1.86 -16.41
CA SER A 323 26.53 0.71 -16.99
C SER A 323 27.36 1.13 -18.22
N LYS A 324 28.45 0.40 -18.49
CA LYS A 324 29.29 0.63 -19.67
C LYS A 324 28.72 -0.01 -20.93
#